data_AF-A0A0M3IAY2-F1
#
_entry.id   AF-A0A0M3IAY2-F1
#
_cell.length_a   1.000
_cell.length_b   1.000
_cell.length_c   1.000
_cell.angle_alpha   90.00
_cell.angle_beta   90.00
_cell.angle_gamma   90.00
#
_symmetry.space_group_name_H-M   'P 1'
#
loop_
_entity.id
_entity.type
_entity.pdbx_description
1 polymer ?
#
loop_
_entity_poly.entity_id
_entity_poly.type
_entity_poly.pdbx_seq_one_letter_code
_entity_poly.pdbx_strand_id
1 'polypeptide(L)'
;MISPCSCRGSLRFVHSGCLQHWFDVMHTKRCQICKTNYEMEYRGMKPILEWTLPTALSDEWEDQLDFKCAIFWLMFMTRILFAVFRYGPVEAHDAVKQVLGSGKVYYIWICSFCINFVYYSLVVNGVVHRWIEANSVYEWKSR
;
A
#
# COMPACT_ATOMS: atom_id res chain seq x y z
N MET A 1 -11.34 28.32 -10.38
CA MET A 1 -10.01 28.50 -11.02
C MET A 1 -8.96 28.37 -9.94
N ILE A 2 -7.75 27.92 -10.29
CA ILE A 2 -6.58 27.76 -9.41
C ILE A 2 -5.38 28.51 -10.00
N SER A 3 -4.37 28.77 -9.17
CA SER A 3 -3.10 29.40 -9.53
C SER A 3 -1.94 28.39 -9.41
N PRO A 4 -1.75 27.47 -10.36
CA PRO A 4 -0.84 26.34 -10.19
C PRO A 4 0.64 26.68 -10.46
N CYS A 5 0.94 27.89 -10.96
CA CYS A 5 2.28 28.29 -11.37
C CYS A 5 2.55 29.79 -11.16
N SER A 6 3.81 30.20 -11.35
CA SER A 6 4.26 31.58 -11.11
C SER A 6 4.05 32.53 -12.30
N CYS A 7 3.17 32.19 -13.25
CA CYS A 7 2.85 33.07 -14.37
C CYS A 7 2.15 34.35 -13.88
N ARG A 8 2.23 35.43 -14.67
CA ARG A 8 1.58 36.71 -14.37
C ARG A 8 0.39 36.94 -15.30
N GLY A 9 -0.47 37.90 -14.93
CA GLY A 9 -1.70 38.18 -15.68
C GLY A 9 -2.70 37.03 -15.65
N SER A 10 -3.48 36.89 -16.72
CA SER A 10 -4.52 35.86 -16.90
C SER A 10 -3.96 34.44 -16.98
N LEU A 11 -2.74 34.27 -17.50
CA LEU A 11 -2.08 32.97 -17.65
C LEU A 11 -1.81 32.23 -16.34
N ARG A 12 -1.95 32.91 -15.19
CA ARG A 12 -1.83 32.26 -13.88
C ARG A 12 -3.07 31.45 -13.51
N PHE A 13 -4.25 31.82 -14.02
CA PHE A 13 -5.52 31.22 -13.60
C PHE A 13 -5.93 30.12 -14.58
N VAL A 14 -6.07 28.90 -14.07
CA VAL A 14 -6.48 27.73 -14.86
C VAL A 14 -7.59 26.99 -14.13
N HIS A 15 -8.55 26.38 -14.82
CA HIS A 15 -9.48 25.45 -14.16
C HIS A 15 -8.75 24.16 -13.78
N SER A 16 -8.99 23.60 -12.60
CA SER A 16 -8.37 22.34 -12.15
C SER A 16 -8.59 21.20 -13.16
N GLY A 17 -9.81 21.08 -13.71
CA GLY A 17 -10.13 20.11 -14.76
C GLY A 17 -9.38 20.36 -16.08
N CYS A 18 -9.21 21.62 -16.50
CA CYS A 18 -8.42 21.94 -17.69
C CYS A 18 -6.93 21.64 -17.47
N LEU A 19 -6.41 21.88 -16.27
CA LEU A 19 -5.04 21.54 -15.92
C LEU A 19 -4.83 20.02 -15.87
N GLN A 20 -5.81 19.28 -15.35
CA GLN A 20 -5.80 17.82 -15.38
C GLN A 20 -5.78 17.29 -16.81
N HIS A 21 -6.69 17.75 -17.66
CA HIS A 21 -6.71 17.37 -19.08
C HIS A 21 -5.41 17.70 -19.80
N TRP A 22 -4.83 18.87 -19.52
CA TRP A 22 -3.52 19.24 -20.04
C TRP A 22 -2.41 18.27 -19.60
N PHE A 23 -2.40 17.87 -18.32
CA PHE A 23 -1.46 16.87 -17.82
C PHE A 23 -1.66 15.50 -18.48
N ASP A 24 -2.91 15.09 -18.69
CA ASP A 24 -3.25 13.80 -19.30
C ASP A 24 -2.77 13.71 -20.77
N VAL A 25 -2.77 14.84 -21.50
CA VAL A 25 -2.30 14.90 -22.89
C VAL A 25 -0.78 15.08 -22.99
N MET A 26 -0.19 15.93 -22.15
CA MET A 26 1.21 16.35 -22.29
C MET A 26 2.17 15.55 -21.39
N HIS A 27 1.64 14.77 -20.44
CA HIS A 27 2.39 14.00 -19.43
C HIS A 27 3.45 14.83 -18.69
N THR A 28 3.27 16.14 -18.56
CA THR A 28 4.22 17.06 -17.94
C THR A 28 3.59 17.81 -16.78
N LYS A 29 4.22 17.72 -15.60
CA LYS A 29 3.85 18.50 -14.40
C LYS A 29 4.55 19.85 -14.35
N ARG A 30 4.93 20.43 -15.49
CA ARG A 30 5.67 21.69 -15.56
C ARG A 30 4.98 22.69 -16.45
N CYS A 31 4.84 23.92 -15.96
CA CYS A 31 4.36 25.02 -16.78
C CYS A 31 5.32 25.28 -17.96
N GLN A 32 4.80 25.34 -19.19
CA GLN A 32 5.64 25.54 -20.36
C GLN A 32 6.21 26.96 -20.48
N ILE A 33 5.55 27.93 -19.84
CA ILE A 33 5.92 29.34 -19.87
C ILE A 33 6.96 29.64 -18.77
N CYS A 34 6.54 29.58 -17.51
CA CYS A 34 7.38 29.95 -16.37
C CYS A 34 8.22 28.80 -15.80
N LYS A 35 8.12 27.59 -16.35
CA LYS A 35 8.86 26.38 -15.93
C LYS A 35 8.65 25.95 -14.47
N THR A 36 7.71 26.56 -13.74
CA THR A 36 7.32 26.13 -12.38
C THR A 36 6.65 24.77 -12.43
N ASN A 37 6.97 23.89 -11.48
CA ASN A 37 6.30 22.59 -11.35
C ASN A 37 4.92 22.77 -10.71
N TYR A 38 3.92 22.14 -11.32
CA TYR A 38 2.61 21.94 -10.76
C TYR A 38 2.72 20.95 -9.60
N GLU A 39 2.13 21.30 -8.46
CA GLU A 39 2.10 20.46 -7.26
C GLU A 39 0.68 19.91 -7.08
N MET A 40 0.58 18.66 -6.64
CA MET A 40 -0.68 18.10 -6.14
C MET A 40 -0.58 17.95 -4.63
N GLU A 41 -1.70 18.14 -3.94
CA GLU A 41 -1.82 17.93 -2.50
C GLU A 41 -2.78 16.79 -2.20
N TYR A 42 -2.44 15.99 -1.19
CA TYR A 42 -3.32 14.94 -0.69
C TYR A 42 -4.51 15.59 0.04
N ARG A 43 -5.73 15.25 -0.37
CA ARG A 43 -6.97 15.79 0.17
C ARG A 43 -7.74 14.82 1.07
N GLY A 44 -7.21 13.62 1.28
CA GLY A 44 -7.87 12.57 2.04
C GLY A 44 -8.15 11.34 1.20
N MET A 45 -8.77 10.34 1.82
CA MET A 45 -9.29 9.17 1.10
C MET A 45 -10.65 9.47 0.48
N LYS A 46 -10.95 8.76 -0.61
CA LYS A 46 -12.28 8.75 -1.24
C LYS A 46 -13.36 8.34 -0.21
N PRO A 47 -14.64 8.64 -0.46
CA PRO A 47 -15.73 8.05 0.32
C PRO A 47 -15.65 6.51 0.31
N ILE A 48 -15.96 5.86 1.43
CA ILE A 48 -15.81 4.39 1.62
C ILE A 48 -16.55 3.59 0.53
N LEU A 49 -17.69 4.09 0.03
CA LEU A 49 -18.46 3.43 -1.02
C LEU A 49 -17.75 3.39 -2.39
N GLU A 50 -16.75 4.25 -2.61
CA GLU A 50 -15.96 4.32 -3.83
C GLU A 50 -14.65 3.54 -3.71
N TRP A 51 -14.41 2.87 -2.57
CA TRP A 51 -13.15 2.16 -2.35
C TRP A 51 -13.08 0.89 -3.20
N THR A 52 -11.99 0.75 -3.93
CA THR A 52 -11.64 -0.52 -4.59
C THR A 52 -11.06 -1.50 -3.59
N LEU A 53 -11.07 -2.80 -3.90
CA LEU A 53 -10.41 -3.81 -3.07
C LEU A 53 -8.89 -3.83 -3.31
N PRO A 54 -8.08 -4.24 -2.32
CA PRO A 54 -6.65 -4.48 -2.53
C PRO A 54 -6.41 -5.56 -3.59
N THR A 55 -5.40 -5.34 -4.42
CA THR A 55 -4.95 -6.27 -5.46
C THR A 55 -3.44 -6.51 -5.34
N ALA A 56 -2.93 -7.54 -6.01
CA ALA A 56 -1.49 -7.81 -6.10
C ALA A 56 -0.72 -6.59 -6.64
N LEU A 57 0.57 -6.45 -6.32
CA LEU A 57 1.38 -5.27 -6.66
C LEU A 57 1.46 -4.98 -8.17
N SER A 58 1.48 -6.03 -8.99
CA SER A 58 1.42 -5.94 -10.45
C SER A 58 0.68 -7.16 -11.05
N ASP A 59 0.58 -7.20 -12.38
CA ASP A 59 0.06 -8.35 -13.12
C ASP A 59 1.13 -9.44 -13.36
N GLU A 60 2.34 -9.25 -12.83
CA GLU A 60 3.41 -10.25 -12.89
C GLU A 60 3.05 -11.49 -12.05
N TRP A 61 3.43 -12.67 -12.53
CA TRP A 61 3.05 -13.94 -11.90
C TRP A 61 3.58 -14.08 -10.47
N GLU A 62 4.77 -13.50 -10.19
CA GLU A 62 5.42 -13.49 -8.87
C GLU A 62 4.58 -12.70 -7.86
N ASP A 63 4.19 -11.47 -8.21
CA ASP A 63 3.35 -10.62 -7.37
C ASP A 63 1.96 -11.22 -7.12
N GLN A 64 1.39 -11.90 -8.12
CA GLN A 64 0.12 -12.59 -7.99
C GLN A 64 0.21 -13.79 -7.05
N LEU A 65 1.32 -14.52 -7.08
CA LEU A 65 1.60 -15.60 -6.16
C LEU A 65 1.80 -15.06 -4.74
N ASP A 66 2.63 -14.02 -4.59
CA ASP A 66 2.92 -13.39 -3.30
C ASP A 66 1.67 -12.83 -2.63
N PHE A 67 0.79 -12.18 -3.40
CA PHE A 67 -0.47 -11.68 -2.88
C PHE A 67 -1.36 -12.81 -2.32
N LYS A 68 -1.47 -13.93 -3.06
CA LYS A 68 -2.25 -15.10 -2.61
C LYS A 68 -1.60 -15.76 -1.38
N CYS A 69 -0.29 -15.93 -1.38
CA CYS A 69 0.47 -16.46 -0.25
C CYS A 69 0.35 -15.56 0.98
N ALA A 70 0.37 -14.24 0.82
CA ALA A 70 0.15 -13.28 1.90
C ALA A 70 -1.25 -13.42 2.50
N ILE A 71 -2.30 -13.62 1.69
CA ILE A 71 -3.66 -13.89 2.20
C ILE A 71 -3.69 -15.17 3.05
N PHE A 72 -3.12 -16.28 2.55
CA PHE A 72 -3.04 -17.52 3.33
C PHE A 72 -2.22 -17.34 4.61
N TRP A 73 -1.13 -16.59 4.55
CA TRP A 73 -0.30 -16.27 5.70
C TRP A 73 -1.06 -15.44 6.74
N LEU A 74 -1.83 -14.43 6.34
CA LEU A 74 -2.69 -13.65 7.24
C LEU A 74 -3.76 -14.51 7.92
N MET A 75 -4.37 -15.46 7.18
CA MET A 75 -5.31 -16.42 7.74
C MET A 75 -4.64 -17.31 8.80
N PHE A 76 -3.44 -17.81 8.50
CA PHE A 76 -2.64 -18.61 9.43
C PHE A 76 -2.26 -17.80 10.69
N MET A 77 -1.73 -16.59 10.52
CA MET A 77 -1.38 -15.70 11.63
C MET A 77 -2.58 -15.34 12.49
N THR A 78 -3.75 -15.11 11.89
CA THR A 78 -5.00 -14.86 12.63
C THR A 78 -5.37 -16.06 13.51
N ARG A 79 -5.19 -17.30 13.03
CA ARG A 79 -5.42 -18.51 13.83
C ARG A 79 -4.42 -18.66 14.98
N ILE A 80 -3.14 -18.37 14.73
CA ILE A 80 -2.11 -18.39 15.77
C ILE A 80 -2.40 -17.35 16.84
N LEU A 81 -2.71 -16.11 16.45
CA LEU A 81 -3.08 -15.04 17.38
C LEU A 81 -4.31 -15.41 18.21
N PHE A 82 -5.34 -15.97 17.58
CA PHE A 82 -6.51 -16.46 18.30
C PHE A 82 -6.17 -17.56 19.32
N ALA A 83 -5.34 -18.53 18.93
CA ALA A 83 -4.91 -19.60 19.84
C ALA A 83 -4.12 -19.05 21.03
N VAL A 84 -3.18 -18.13 20.79
CA VAL A 84 -2.40 -17.46 21.85
C VAL A 84 -3.31 -16.66 22.78
N PHE A 85 -4.28 -15.93 22.23
CA PHE A 85 -5.24 -15.14 23.03
C PHE A 85 -6.16 -16.04 23.87
N ARG A 86 -6.59 -17.19 23.34
CA ARG A 86 -7.54 -18.08 24.00
C ARG A 86 -6.90 -19.02 25.01
N TYR A 87 -5.72 -19.55 24.72
CA TYR A 87 -5.07 -20.60 25.51
C TYR A 87 -3.86 -20.11 26.29
N GLY A 88 -3.30 -18.96 25.91
CA GLY A 88 -2.05 -18.45 26.47
C GLY A 88 -0.85 -18.72 25.56
N PRO A 89 0.21 -17.91 25.68
CA PRO A 89 1.41 -18.06 24.85
C PRO A 89 2.24 -19.29 25.23
N VAL A 90 2.22 -19.73 26.48
CA VAL A 90 2.99 -20.89 26.95
C VAL A 90 2.41 -22.18 26.38
N GLU A 91 1.09 -22.32 26.46
CA GLU A 91 0.36 -23.48 25.97
C GLU A 91 0.44 -23.59 24.44
N ALA A 92 0.34 -22.46 23.74
CA ALA A 92 0.54 -22.42 22.28
C ALA A 92 1.97 -22.81 21.89
N HIS A 93 2.97 -22.38 22.67
CA HIS A 93 4.38 -22.74 22.46
C HIS A 93 4.62 -24.23 22.67
N ASP A 94 4.07 -24.79 23.74
CA ASP A 94 4.21 -26.21 24.07
C ASP A 94 3.53 -27.10 23.02
N ALA A 95 2.38 -26.67 22.46
CA ALA A 95 1.75 -27.37 21.34
C ALA A 95 2.66 -27.45 20.11
N VAL A 96 3.37 -26.37 19.77
CA VAL A 96 4.34 -26.36 18.67
C VAL A 96 5.52 -27.29 18.96
N LYS A 97 6.07 -27.25 20.19
CA LYS A 97 7.14 -28.15 20.63
C LYS A 97 6.72 -29.62 20.64
N GLN A 98 5.47 -29.93 20.96
CA GLN A 98 4.96 -31.31 20.92
C GLN A 98 4.97 -31.88 19.51
N VAL A 99 4.69 -31.05 18.49
CA VAL A 99 4.66 -31.48 17.08
C VAL A 99 6.06 -31.51 16.46
N LEU A 100 6.87 -30.48 16.69
CA LEU A 100 8.19 -30.32 16.04
C LEU A 100 9.37 -30.85 16.86
N GLY A 101 9.13 -31.18 18.14
CA GLY A 101 10.17 -31.47 19.12
C GLY A 101 10.93 -30.22 19.59
N SER A 102 12.01 -30.43 20.34
CA SER A 102 12.91 -29.39 20.85
C SER A 102 14.30 -29.40 20.20
N GLY A 103 14.43 -30.07 19.06
CA GLY A 103 15.70 -30.28 18.35
C GLY A 103 16.00 -29.23 17.28
N LYS A 104 16.96 -29.54 16.39
CA LYS A 104 17.36 -28.65 15.27
C LYS A 104 16.19 -28.26 14.36
N VAL A 105 15.25 -29.18 14.14
CA VAL A 105 14.06 -28.96 13.30
C VAL A 105 13.22 -27.78 13.81
N TYR A 106 13.04 -27.68 15.13
CA TYR A 106 12.29 -26.58 15.75
C TYR A 106 12.94 -25.22 15.48
N TYR A 107 14.26 -25.11 15.60
CA TYR A 107 14.98 -23.87 15.30
C TYR A 107 14.92 -23.51 13.81
N ILE A 108 15.06 -24.49 12.91
CA ILE A 108 14.90 -24.27 11.46
C ILE A 108 13.48 -23.76 11.16
N TRP A 109 12.47 -24.35 11.79
CA TRP A 109 11.07 -23.92 11.63
C TRP A 109 10.85 -22.50 12.14
N ILE A 110 11.37 -22.12 13.30
CA ILE A 110 11.28 -20.75 13.80
C ILE A 110 11.96 -19.78 12.85
N CYS A 111 13.18 -20.07 12.40
CA CYS A 111 13.88 -19.20 11.46
C CYS A 111 13.05 -18.99 10.18
N SER A 112 12.51 -20.07 9.62
CA SER A 112 11.62 -20.00 8.46
C SER A 112 10.35 -19.18 8.75
N PHE A 113 9.71 -19.39 9.90
CA PHE A 113 8.53 -18.63 10.33
C PHE A 113 8.84 -17.13 10.44
N CYS A 114 9.97 -16.75 11.04
CA CYS A 114 10.41 -15.36 11.16
C CYS A 114 10.69 -14.72 9.80
N ILE A 115 11.37 -15.44 8.91
CA ILE A 115 11.65 -14.97 7.54
C ILE A 115 10.33 -14.74 6.79
N ASN A 116 9.40 -15.69 6.82
CA ASN A 116 8.09 -15.56 6.19
C ASN A 116 7.28 -14.42 6.80
N PHE A 117 7.32 -14.26 8.14
CA PHE A 117 6.63 -13.18 8.81
C PHE A 117 7.12 -11.80 8.34
N VAL A 118 8.44 -11.60 8.25
CA VAL A 118 9.00 -10.35 7.72
C VAL A 118 8.64 -10.18 6.24
N TYR A 119 8.84 -11.21 5.42
CA TYR A 119 8.58 -11.16 3.98
C TYR A 119 7.14 -10.77 3.67
N TYR A 120 6.16 -11.52 4.19
CA TYR A 120 4.76 -11.24 3.91
C TYR A 120 4.27 -9.96 4.56
N SER A 121 4.89 -9.50 5.66
CA SER A 121 4.60 -8.17 6.20
C SER A 121 5.01 -7.05 5.23
N LEU A 122 6.14 -7.21 4.54
CA LEU A 122 6.58 -6.26 3.49
C LEU A 122 5.62 -6.29 2.29
N VAL A 123 5.22 -7.48 1.84
CA VAL A 123 4.24 -7.64 0.75
C VAL A 123 2.91 -6.95 1.11
N VAL A 124 2.37 -7.24 2.29
CA VAL A 124 1.12 -6.62 2.77
C VAL A 124 1.29 -5.10 2.89
N ASN A 125 2.42 -4.60 3.37
CA ASN A 125 2.68 -3.17 3.45
C ASN A 125 2.65 -2.51 2.07
N GLY A 126 3.32 -3.11 1.07
CA GLY A 126 3.31 -2.63 -0.31
C GLY A 126 1.90 -2.61 -0.91
N VAL A 127 1.14 -3.68 -0.71
CA VAL A 127 -0.26 -3.78 -1.17
C VAL A 127 -1.13 -2.71 -0.50
N VAL A 128 -0.99 -2.51 0.82
CA VAL A 128 -1.73 -1.49 1.56
C VAL A 128 -1.36 -0.08 1.09
N HIS A 129 -0.07 0.19 0.87
CA HIS A 129 0.38 1.49 0.36
C HIS A 129 -0.23 1.80 -1.01
N ARG A 130 -0.13 0.86 -1.97
CA ARG A 130 -0.75 1.01 -3.29
C ARG A 130 -2.26 1.17 -3.19
N TRP A 131 -2.90 0.41 -2.31
CA TRP A 131 -4.35 0.50 -2.09
C TRP A 131 -4.76 1.86 -1.52
N ILE A 132 -3.99 2.42 -0.59
CA ILE A 132 -4.19 3.79 -0.09
C ILE A 132 -4.05 4.79 -1.23
N GLU A 133 -3.00 4.70 -2.05
CA GLU A 133 -2.79 5.61 -3.19
C GLU A 133 -3.95 5.56 -4.19
N ALA A 134 -4.43 4.35 -4.52
CA ALA A 134 -5.56 4.15 -5.43
C ALA A 134 -6.88 4.70 -4.87
N ASN A 135 -7.03 4.72 -3.54
CA ASN A 135 -8.22 5.22 -2.84
C ASN A 135 -8.03 6.62 -2.24
N SER A 136 -6.96 7.31 -2.62
CA SER A 136 -6.69 8.69 -2.21
C SER A 136 -7.16 9.70 -3.25
N VAL A 137 -7.54 10.88 -2.78
CA VAL A 137 -7.88 12.03 -3.62
C VAL A 137 -6.70 13.00 -3.62
N TYR A 138 -6.24 13.35 -4.81
CA TYR A 138 -5.20 14.35 -5.03
C TYR A 138 -5.77 15.52 -5.83
N GLU A 139 -5.54 16.73 -5.36
CA GLU A 139 -5.97 17.96 -6.05
C GLU A 139 -4.76 18.82 -6.42
N TRP A 140 -4.88 19.58 -7.52
CA TRP A 140 -3.86 20.55 -7.90
C TRP A 140 -3.80 21.69 -6.90
N LYS A 141 -2.62 21.91 -6.33
CA LYS A 141 -2.37 22.98 -5.36
C LYS A 141 -2.44 24.34 -6.04
N SER A 142 -3.18 25.26 -5.42
CA SER A 142 -3.16 26.68 -5.80
C SER A 142 -2.11 27.42 -4.97
N ARG A 143 -1.20 28.12 -5.65
CA ARG A 143 -0.19 29.01 -5.06
C ARG A 143 -0.69 30.45 -4.96
#